data_AF-A0A3D3NZF5-F1
#
_entry.id   AF-A0A3D3NZF5-F1
#
_cell.length_a   1.000
_cell.length_b   1.000
_cell.length_c   1.000
_cell.angle_alpha   90.00
_cell.angle_beta   90.00
_cell.angle_gamma   90.00
#
_symmetry.space_group_name_H-M   'P 1'
#
loop_
_entity.id
_entity.type
_entity.pdbx_description
1 polymer ?
#
loop_
_entity_poly.entity_id
_entity_poly.type
_entity_poly.pdbx_seq_one_letter_code
_entity_poly.pdbx_strand_id
1 'polypeptide(L)'
;GMATAAAYSDDARRVIISTYSFFHEWTARPDEPLADVLKRQAEVLTPPVLRQTEGVCYDADKLSLWFTSEQLPTPLYFMRR
;
A
#
# COMPACT_ATOMS: atom_id res chain seq x y z
N GLY A 1 12.54 4.51 -2.60
CA GLY A 1 12.40 5.49 -1.51
C GLY A 1 12.40 4.79 -0.16
N MET A 2 12.40 5.52 0.95
CA MET A 2 12.17 4.95 2.28
C MET A 2 10.72 4.47 2.39
N ALA A 3 10.50 3.32 3.02
CA ALA A 3 9.16 2.83 3.32
C ALA A 3 8.55 3.63 4.48
N THR A 4 7.30 4.07 4.34
CA THR A 4 6.60 4.88 5.36
C THR A 4 5.45 4.12 6.02
N ALA A 5 4.80 3.22 5.30
CA ALA A 5 3.77 2.33 5.82
C ALA A 5 3.69 1.04 4.99
N ALA A 6 3.02 0.03 5.54
CA ALA A 6 2.74 -1.22 4.85
C ALA A 6 1.47 -1.86 5.38
N ALA A 7 0.77 -2.63 4.55
CA ALA A 7 -0.42 -3.38 4.94
C ALA A 7 -0.59 -4.66 4.13
N TYR A 8 -1.32 -5.60 4.71
CA TYR A 8 -1.84 -6.79 4.03
C TYR A 8 -3.33 -6.64 3.74
N SER A 9 -3.80 -7.25 2.65
CA SER A 9 -5.22 -7.55 2.52
C SER A 9 -5.63 -8.61 3.57
N ASP A 10 -6.90 -8.63 3.94
CA ASP A 10 -7.41 -9.54 4.98
C ASP A 10 -7.28 -11.03 4.63
N ASP A 11 -7.17 -11.36 3.34
CA ASP A 11 -6.94 -12.71 2.80
C ASP A 11 -5.45 -13.04 2.58
N ALA A 12 -4.56 -12.13 2.98
CA ALA A 12 -3.12 -12.20 2.80
C ALA A 12 -2.66 -12.40 1.34
N ARG A 13 -3.52 -12.09 0.36
CA ARG A 13 -3.19 -12.20 -1.07
C ARG A 13 -2.51 -10.98 -1.64
N ARG A 14 -2.52 -9.85 -0.93
CA ARG A 14 -1.85 -8.63 -1.33
C ARG A 14 -1.06 -8.01 -0.21
N VAL A 15 0.06 -7.40 -0.59
CA VAL A 15 0.92 -6.62 0.29
C VAL A 15 1.17 -5.30 -0.39
N ILE A 16 0.95 -4.21 0.33
CA ILE A 16 1.31 -2.86 -0.10
C ILE A 16 2.44 -2.34 0.79
N ILE A 17 3.42 -1.67 0.19
CA ILE A 17 4.40 -0.85 0.89
C ILE A 17 4.33 0.55 0.29
N SER A 18 4.04 1.55 1.12
CA SER A 18 4.11 2.94 0.70
C SER A 18 5.51 3.49 0.89
N THR A 19 5.90 4.35 -0.04
CA THR A 19 7.02 5.26 0.10
C THR A 19 6.51 6.69 0.09
N TYR A 20 7.42 7.67 0.20
CA TYR A 20 7.09 9.08 0.04
C TYR A 20 6.30 9.41 -1.24
N SER A 21 6.52 8.67 -2.33
CA SER A 21 6.03 9.05 -3.66
C SER A 21 5.11 8.03 -4.32
N PHE A 22 5.22 6.76 -3.95
CA PHE A 22 4.52 5.67 -4.64
C PHE A 22 4.06 4.60 -3.65
N PHE A 23 3.05 3.85 -4.06
CA PHE A 23 2.74 2.56 -3.45
C PHE A 23 3.28 1.43 -4.31
N HIS A 24 3.86 0.44 -3.66
CA HIS A 24 4.37 -0.77 -4.28
C HIS A 24 3.50 -1.93 -3.82
N GLU A 25 2.79 -2.58 -4.74
CA GLU A 25 1.92 -3.70 -4.45
C GLU A 25 2.49 -5.02 -4.97
N TRP A 26 2.39 -6.07 -4.17
CA TRP A 26 2.63 -7.43 -4.58
C TRP A 26 1.38 -8.28 -4.39
N THR A 27 1.17 -9.23 -5.31
CA THR A 27 0.19 -10.30 -5.13
C THR A 27 0.90 -11.58 -4.67
N ALA A 28 0.53 -12.09 -3.51
CA ALA A 28 1.02 -13.34 -2.94
C ALA A 28 0.23 -14.55 -3.44
N ARG A 29 0.89 -15.71 -3.51
CA ARG A 29 0.27 -17.03 -3.64
C ARG A 29 -0.19 -17.53 -2.26
N PRO A 30 -1.10 -18.52 -2.17
CA PRO A 30 -1.48 -19.07 -0.87
C PRO A 30 -0.23 -19.60 -0.17
N ASP A 31 -0.09 -19.32 1.12
CA ASP A 31 1.00 -19.78 1.99
C ASP A 31 2.41 -19.36 1.53
N GLU A 32 2.53 -18.40 0.61
CA GLU A 32 3.82 -17.90 0.14
C GLU A 32 4.47 -17.03 1.23
N PRO A 33 5.72 -17.34 1.65
CA PRO A 33 6.42 -16.49 2.60
C PRO A 33 6.58 -15.06 2.05
N LEU A 34 6.34 -14.05 2.89
CA LEU A 34 6.53 -12.64 2.50
C LEU A 34 7.90 -12.38 1.87
N ALA A 35 8.95 -13.01 2.41
CA ALA A 35 10.30 -12.86 1.91
C ALA A 35 10.45 -13.28 0.44
N ASP A 36 9.64 -14.23 -0.03
CA ASP A 36 9.64 -14.66 -1.43
C ASP A 36 8.74 -13.76 -2.30
N VAL A 37 7.62 -13.29 -1.75
CA VAL A 37 6.75 -12.30 -2.42
C VAL A 37 7.55 -11.03 -2.78
N LEU A 38 8.31 -10.49 -1.82
CA LEU A 38 9.07 -9.24 -1.98
C LEU A 38 10.29 -9.36 -2.91
N LYS A 39 10.72 -10.57 -3.30
CA LYS A 39 11.76 -10.76 -4.33
C LYS A 39 11.25 -10.45 -5.74
N ARG A 40 9.93 -10.46 -5.94
CA ARG A 40 9.30 -10.16 -7.24
C ARG A 40 9.18 -8.65 -7.42
N GLN A 41 9.06 -8.24 -8.68
CA GLN A 41 8.77 -6.84 -9.00
C GLN A 41 7.34 -6.49 -8.53
N ALA A 42 7.22 -5.37 -7.82
CA ALA A 42 5.93 -4.81 -7.42
C ALA A 42 5.21 -4.17 -8.61
N GLU A 43 3.88 -4.18 -8.56
CA GLU A 43 3.07 -3.20 -9.28
C GLU A 43 3.24 -1.84 -8.61
N VAL A 44 3.53 -0.79 -9.39
CA VAL A 44 3.69 0.57 -8.85
C VAL A 44 2.39 1.33 -9.06
N LEU A 45 1.82 1.82 -7.96
CA LEU A 45 0.63 2.65 -7.95
C LEU A 45 1.00 4.08 -7.62
N THR A 46 0.46 5.01 -8.39
CA THR A 46 0.69 6.43 -8.20
C THR A 46 -0.46 7.02 -7.38
N PRO A 47 -0.24 7.39 -6.11
CA PRO A 47 -1.23 8.16 -5.38
C PRO A 47 -1.46 9.53 -6.04
N PRO A 48 -2.51 10.26 -5.63
CA PRO A 48 -2.58 11.70 -5.88
C PRO A 48 -1.29 12.41 -5.44
N VAL A 49 -1.06 13.64 -5.91
CA VAL A 49 0.08 14.43 -5.41
C VAL A 49 -0.16 14.75 -3.93
N LEU A 50 0.60 14.09 -3.05
CA LEU A 50 0.61 14.29 -1.61
C LEU A 50 1.95 14.90 -1.18
N ARG A 51 2.01 15.49 0.02
CA ARG A 51 3.30 15.84 0.63
C ARG A 51 4.10 14.58 0.99
N GLN A 52 3.45 13.66 1.69
CA GLN A 52 4.00 12.38 2.14
C GLN A 52 2.85 11.49 2.61
N THR A 53 2.97 10.16 2.46
CA THR A 53 1.98 9.20 3.01
C THR A 53 2.47 8.63 4.34
N GLU A 54 1.62 8.64 5.36
CA GLU A 54 1.92 8.15 6.73
C GLU A 54 1.27 6.81 7.08
N GLY A 55 0.20 6.44 6.37
CA GLY A 55 -0.56 5.24 6.65
C GLY A 55 -1.29 4.77 5.41
N VAL A 56 -1.44 3.46 5.28
CA VAL A 56 -2.18 2.82 4.19
C VAL A 56 -2.83 1.53 4.69
N CYS A 57 -4.03 1.23 4.25
CA CYS A 57 -4.68 -0.07 4.41
C CYS A 57 -5.57 -0.39 3.21
N TYR A 58 -5.86 -1.68 3.05
CA TYR A 58 -6.86 -2.12 2.09
C TYR A 58 -8.28 -1.83 2.59
N ASP A 59 -9.16 -1.52 1.65
CA ASP A 59 -10.60 -1.52 1.88
C ASP A 59 -11.15 -2.95 2.00
N ALA A 60 -12.41 -3.09 2.39
CA ALA A 60 -13.08 -4.39 2.54
C ALA A 60 -13.15 -5.20 1.23
N ASP A 61 -13.02 -4.56 0.07
CA ASP A 61 -12.91 -5.22 -1.23
C ASP A 61 -11.54 -5.89 -1.47
N LYS A 62 -10.61 -5.76 -0.52
CA LYS A 62 -9.27 -6.36 -0.52
C LYS A 62 -8.36 -5.81 -1.64
N LEU A 63 -8.75 -4.72 -2.28
CA LEU A 63 -8.12 -4.23 -3.49
C LEU A 63 -7.94 -2.71 -3.47
N SER A 64 -9.02 -1.96 -3.20
CA SER A 64 -8.98 -0.50 -3.02
C SER A 64 -8.21 -0.11 -1.76
N LEU A 65 -7.73 1.13 -1.71
CA LEU A 65 -6.86 1.61 -0.64
C LEU A 65 -7.43 2.83 0.08
N TRP A 66 -7.29 2.83 1.41
CA TRP A 66 -7.39 4.01 2.26
C TRP A 66 -5.99 4.44 2.70
N PHE A 67 -5.70 5.74 2.71
CA PHE A 67 -4.41 6.25 3.15
C PHE A 67 -4.49 7.69 3.67
N THR A 68 -3.48 8.10 4.43
CA THR A 68 -3.39 9.46 5.01
C THR A 68 -2.17 10.21 4.51
N SER A 69 -2.30 11.53 4.38
CA SER A 69 -1.14 12.42 4.14
C SER A 69 -0.53 12.93 5.45
N GLU A 70 0.77 13.19 5.43
CA GLU A 70 1.51 13.87 6.49
C GLU A 70 1.01 15.31 6.69
N GLN A 71 1.19 15.82 7.92
CA GLN A 71 0.90 17.17 8.40
C GLN A 71 -0.60 17.48 8.52
N LEU A 72 -0.92 18.49 9.32
CA LEU A 72 -2.31 18.87 9.57
C LEU A 72 -2.87 19.79 8.48
N PRO A 73 -4.15 19.62 8.08
CA PRO A 73 -5.01 18.49 8.46
C PRO A 73 -4.47 17.18 7.85
N THR A 74 -4.62 16.04 8.53
CA THR A 74 -4.21 14.71 8.05
C THR A 74 -5.40 14.06 7.31
N PRO A 75 -5.65 14.41 6.03
CA PRO A 75 -6.82 13.92 5.31
C PRO A 75 -6.77 12.40 5.16
N LEU A 76 -7.96 11.80 5.13
CA LEU A 76 -8.16 10.42 4.73
C LEU A 76 -8.56 10.41 3.25
N TYR A 77 -7.79 9.69 2.43
CA TYR A 77 -8.05 9.49 1.02
C TYR A 77 -8.52 8.07 0.74
N PHE A 78 -9.33 7.94 -0.30
CA PHE A 78 -9.72 6.67 -0.88
C PHE A 78 -9.22 6.61 -2.33
N MET A 79 -8.58 5.51 -2.70
CA MET A 79 -8.21 5.20 -4.08
C MET A 79 -8.84 3.88 -4.48
N ARG A 80 -9.78 3.97 -5.42
CA ARG A 80 -10.38 2.81 -6.05
C ARG A 80 -9.36 2.15 -6.98
N ARG A 81 -9.34 0.83 -6.96
CA ARG A 81 -8.49 -0.03 -7.79
C ARG A 81 -9.30 -0.79 -8.82
#